data_AF-A0A426ZHD5-F1
#
_entry.id   AF-A0A426ZHD5-F1
#
_cell.length_a   1.000
_cell.length_b   1.000
_cell.length_c   1.000
_cell.angle_alpha   90.00
_cell.angle_beta   90.00
_cell.angle_gamma   90.00
#
_symmetry.space_group_name_H-M   'P 1'
#
loop_
_entity.id
_entity.type
_entity.pdbx_description
1 polymer ?
#
loop_
_entity_poly.entity_id
_entity_poly.type
_entity_poly.pdbx_seq_one_letter_code
_entity_poly.pdbx_strand_id
1 'polypeptide(L)'
;MIAAGSPSIYKSGKGCGACYQVRTPTQTKYCNSNTLPLTHSLRLRRVQCSYPGFDVTFKVDAGSNQNYLAVLIVYEAGDGDLAAVDMQQGASGSWIPMQQSWGAVWKLNSGSALQPPFSFRLTSGLSGKTLVATNVIPAGWQAGSTYTSTVNYNT
;
A
#
# COMPACT_ATOMS: atom_id res chain seq x y z
N MET A 1 -3.22 -2.82 -14.31
CA MET A 1 -3.57 -4.26 -14.33
C MET A 1 -3.43 -4.82 -12.91
N ILE A 2 -4.27 -5.78 -12.52
CA ILE A 2 -4.27 -6.42 -11.20
C ILE A 2 -4.28 -7.94 -11.35
N ALA A 3 -3.78 -8.68 -10.35
CA ALA A 3 -3.80 -10.13 -10.31
C ALA A 3 -3.93 -10.63 -8.87
N ALA A 4 -4.47 -11.83 -8.68
CA ALA A 4 -4.47 -12.52 -7.40
C ALA A 4 -3.18 -13.35 -7.26
N GLY A 5 -2.59 -13.35 -6.06
CA GLY A 5 -1.39 -14.11 -5.73
C GLY A 5 -1.69 -15.23 -4.74
N SER A 6 -0.94 -16.33 -4.83
CA SER A 6 -0.97 -17.39 -3.82
C SER A 6 -0.43 -16.87 -2.47
N PRO A 7 -0.59 -17.62 -1.35
CA PRO A 7 -0.09 -17.19 -0.04
C PRO A 7 1.40 -16.80 -0.02
N SER A 8 2.22 -17.44 -0.87
CA SER A 8 3.65 -17.10 -1.02
C SER A 8 3.90 -15.68 -1.57
N ILE A 9 2.98 -15.15 -2.37
CA ILE A 9 3.01 -13.79 -2.92
C ILE A 9 2.26 -12.84 -1.99
N TYR A 10 1.06 -13.23 -1.54
CA TYR A 10 0.19 -12.40 -0.71
C TYR A 10 0.79 -12.11 0.68
N LYS A 11 1.46 -13.09 1.30
CA LYS A 11 2.13 -12.96 2.60
C LYS A 11 1.26 -12.30 3.67
N SER A 12 0.00 -12.76 3.78
CA SER A 12 -0.99 -12.19 4.72
C SER A 12 -1.22 -10.69 4.55
N GLY A 13 -1.12 -10.17 3.32
CA GLY A 13 -1.31 -8.75 3.00
C GLY A 13 -0.01 -7.98 2.87
N LYS A 14 1.11 -8.50 3.40
CA LYS A 14 2.43 -7.85 3.27
C LYS A 14 2.96 -7.81 1.84
N GLY A 15 2.39 -8.59 0.91
CA GLY A 15 2.72 -8.52 -0.51
C GLY A 15 1.79 -7.63 -1.32
N CYS A 16 0.77 -7.01 -0.70
CA CYS A 16 -0.09 -6.06 -1.39
C CYS A 16 0.74 -4.86 -1.89
N GLY A 17 0.47 -4.44 -3.13
CA GLY A 17 1.18 -3.36 -3.79
C GLY A 17 2.44 -3.80 -4.56
N ALA A 18 3.01 -4.99 -4.29
CA ALA A 18 4.19 -5.47 -5.01
C ALA A 18 3.91 -5.74 -6.51
N CYS A 19 4.84 -5.33 -7.38
CA CYS A 19 4.73 -5.49 -8.83
C CYS A 19 5.54 -6.68 -9.35
N TYR A 20 4.98 -7.38 -10.34
CA TYR A 20 5.61 -8.53 -10.99
C TYR A 20 5.52 -8.41 -12.50
N GLN A 21 6.64 -8.71 -13.17
CA GLN A 21 6.65 -9.01 -14.58
C GLN A 21 6.30 -10.49 -14.78
N VAL A 22 5.22 -10.73 -15.51
CA VAL A 22 4.80 -12.07 -15.92
C VAL A 22 5.32 -12.35 -17.32
N ARG A 23 6.03 -13.47 -17.50
CA ARG A 23 6.49 -13.93 -18.81
C ARG A 23 5.99 -15.35 -19.06
N THR A 24 5.47 -15.60 -20.25
CA THR A 24 5.20 -16.97 -20.71
C THR A 24 6.50 -17.58 -21.22
N PRO A 25 6.80 -18.85 -20.90
CA PRO A 25 7.96 -19.56 -21.45
C PRO A 25 7.86 -19.75 -22.97
N THR A 26 6.65 -19.82 -23.51
CA THR A 26 6.36 -20.00 -24.94
C THR A 26 5.53 -18.81 -25.44
N GLN A 27 5.91 -18.29 -26.61
CA GLN A 27 5.26 -17.17 -27.30
C GLN A 27 3.96 -17.61 -28.00
N THR A 28 3.17 -18.48 -27.38
CA THR A 28 1.93 -18.91 -28.01
C THR A 28 0.85 -17.88 -27.69
N LYS A 29 0.30 -17.28 -28.75
CA LYS A 29 -0.95 -16.50 -28.72
C LYS A 29 -2.03 -17.33 -28.03
N TYR A 30 -2.37 -16.99 -26.80
CA TYR A 30 -3.38 -17.71 -26.04
C TYR A 30 -4.51 -16.77 -25.64
N CYS A 31 -5.37 -16.45 -26.61
CA CYS A 31 -6.75 -15.96 -26.40
C CYS A 31 -7.56 -16.04 -27.73
N ASN A 32 -7.45 -17.14 -28.50
CA ASN A 32 -8.34 -17.33 -29.65
C ASN A 32 -8.55 -18.80 -30.04
N SER A 33 -8.90 -19.67 -29.10
CA SER A 33 -9.55 -20.95 -29.47
C SER A 33 -10.25 -21.54 -28.25
N ASN A 34 -11.45 -22.06 -28.44
CA ASN A 34 -12.33 -22.68 -27.43
C ASN A 34 -11.77 -23.99 -26.82
N THR A 35 -10.45 -24.18 -26.83
CA THR A 35 -9.73 -25.38 -26.38
C THR A 35 -8.31 -25.00 -25.97
N LEU A 36 -8.17 -24.26 -24.86
CA LEU A 36 -6.88 -24.03 -24.20
C LEU A 36 -6.88 -24.66 -22.80
N PRO A 37 -5.75 -25.20 -22.31
CA PRO A 37 -5.68 -25.66 -20.94
C PRO A 37 -5.96 -24.49 -19.99
N LEU A 38 -6.79 -24.71 -18.96
CA LEU A 38 -7.12 -23.71 -17.94
C LEU A 38 -5.90 -23.29 -17.09
N THR A 39 -4.75 -23.94 -17.27
CA THR A 39 -3.54 -23.73 -16.48
C THR A 39 -2.33 -23.65 -17.40
N HIS A 40 -1.55 -22.57 -17.26
CA HIS A 40 -0.32 -22.34 -18.01
C HIS A 40 0.83 -22.11 -17.03
N SER A 41 2.02 -22.62 -17.38
CA SER A 41 3.23 -22.32 -16.63
C SER A 41 3.69 -20.89 -16.94
N LEU A 42 3.80 -20.06 -15.90
CA LEU A 42 4.25 -18.67 -16.00
C LEU A 42 5.56 -18.50 -15.23
N ARG A 43 6.42 -17.61 -15.72
CA ARG A 43 7.58 -17.12 -14.96
C ARG A 43 7.25 -15.75 -14.40
N LEU A 44 7.35 -15.64 -13.08
CA LEU A 44 7.14 -14.39 -12.34
C LEU A 44 8.48 -13.83 -11.90
N ARG A 45 8.67 -12.53 -12.09
CA ARG A 45 9.83 -11.81 -11.57
C ARG A 45 9.35 -10.53 -10.90
N ARG A 46 9.73 -10.30 -9.65
CA ARG A 46 9.42 -9.05 -8.95
C ARG A 46 10.16 -7.88 -9.63
N VAL A 47 9.47 -6.75 -9.77
CA VAL A 47 9.99 -5.53 -10.41
C VAL A 47 9.58 -4.30 -9.61
N GLN A 48 10.25 -3.17 -9.82
CA GLN A 48 9.80 -1.90 -9.24
C GLN A 48 8.45 -1.50 -9.84
N CYS A 49 7.56 -1.02 -8.99
CA CYS A 49 6.30 -0.40 -9.34
C CYS A 49 6.51 1.04 -9.80
N SER A 50 5.82 1.44 -10.87
CA SER A 50 5.84 2.80 -11.39
C SER A 50 4.39 3.26 -11.59
N TYR A 51 4.05 4.41 -10.98
CA TYR A 51 2.72 5.01 -11.06
C TYR A 51 2.83 6.47 -11.55
N PRO A 52 3.05 6.70 -12.86
CA PRO A 52 3.18 8.06 -13.39
C PRO A 52 1.94 8.90 -13.11
N GLY A 53 2.13 10.09 -12.54
CA GLY A 53 1.04 10.99 -12.18
C GLY A 53 0.32 10.67 -10.86
N PHE A 54 0.82 9.69 -10.10
CA PHE A 54 0.29 9.36 -8.78
C PHE A 54 1.38 9.41 -7.72
N ASP A 55 1.10 10.13 -6.64
CA ASP A 55 1.82 10.04 -5.38
C ASP A 55 1.10 9.08 -4.43
N VAL A 56 1.78 8.72 -3.35
CA VAL A 56 1.22 7.81 -2.36
C VAL A 56 -0.09 8.40 -1.83
N THR A 57 -1.14 7.59 -1.88
CA THR A 57 -2.50 8.00 -1.53
C THR A 57 -3.02 7.20 -0.34
N PHE A 58 -3.69 7.91 0.56
CA PHE A 58 -4.18 7.46 1.84
C PHE A 58 -5.71 7.49 1.82
N LYS A 59 -6.33 6.31 1.84
CA LYS A 59 -7.80 6.16 1.88
C LYS A 59 -8.21 5.82 3.31
N VAL A 60 -8.83 6.78 3.98
CA VAL A 60 -9.32 6.59 5.35
C VAL A 60 -10.55 5.70 5.32
N ASP A 61 -10.55 4.65 6.13
CA ASP A 61 -11.68 3.73 6.24
C ASP A 61 -12.91 4.45 6.82
N ALA A 62 -14.11 4.09 6.34
CA ALA A 62 -15.37 4.70 6.78
C ALA A 62 -15.70 4.41 8.27
N GLY A 63 -15.12 3.36 8.86
CA GLY A 63 -15.24 3.05 10.28
C GLY A 63 -14.28 3.85 11.18
N SER A 64 -13.40 4.69 10.61
CA SER A 64 -12.51 5.56 11.39
C SER A 64 -13.30 6.60 12.17
N ASN A 65 -12.79 7.00 13.33
CA ASN A 65 -13.40 7.97 14.23
C ASN A 65 -12.34 8.70 15.05
N GLN A 66 -12.75 9.51 16.03
CA GLN A 66 -11.84 10.34 16.82
C GLN A 66 -10.82 9.55 17.64
N ASN A 67 -11.01 8.24 17.91
CA ASN A 67 -10.08 7.44 18.73
C ASN A 67 -9.45 6.27 17.94
N TYR A 68 -9.91 6.05 16.71
CA TYR A 68 -9.52 4.94 15.86
C TYR A 68 -9.30 5.41 14.43
N LEU A 69 -8.14 5.09 13.86
CA LEU A 69 -7.84 5.38 12.46
C LEU A 69 -7.48 4.08 11.76
N ALA A 70 -8.08 3.84 10.59
CA ALA A 70 -7.62 2.83 9.65
C ALA A 70 -7.45 3.46 8.27
N VAL A 71 -6.31 3.17 7.62
CA VAL A 71 -5.93 3.78 6.36
C VAL A 71 -5.43 2.70 5.41
N LEU A 72 -6.04 2.65 4.22
CA LEU A 72 -5.52 1.90 3.08
C LEU A 72 -4.52 2.80 2.34
N ILE A 73 -3.29 2.33 2.20
CA ILE A 73 -2.23 3.04 1.49
C ILE A 73 -2.08 2.40 0.10
N VAL A 74 -2.00 3.24 -0.94
CA VAL A 74 -1.90 2.81 -2.34
C VAL A 74 -0.96 3.70 -3.14
N TYR A 75 -0.53 3.19 -4.30
CA TYR A 75 0.37 3.83 -5.26
C TYR A 75 1.79 4.05 -4.75
N GLU A 76 2.25 3.18 -3.86
CA GLU A 76 3.64 3.11 -3.43
C GLU A 76 4.51 2.66 -4.61
N ALA A 77 5.27 3.58 -5.20
CA ALA A 77 6.24 3.24 -6.22
C ALA A 77 7.43 2.47 -5.62
N GLY A 78 8.36 2.05 -6.47
CA GLY A 78 9.52 1.30 -6.04
C GLY A 78 9.14 -0.14 -5.66
N ASP A 79 9.38 -0.56 -4.42
CA ASP A 79 9.12 -1.96 -4.04
C ASP A 79 7.63 -2.33 -3.98
N GLY A 80 6.74 -1.35 -3.82
CA GLY A 80 5.29 -1.52 -3.83
C GLY A 80 4.67 -2.06 -2.54
N ASP A 81 5.40 -2.86 -1.77
CA ASP A 81 4.95 -3.34 -0.47
C ASP A 81 5.56 -2.54 0.70
N LEU A 82 4.88 -2.60 1.84
CA LEU A 82 5.30 -1.96 3.09
C LEU A 82 5.53 -3.01 4.18
N ALA A 83 6.67 -2.92 4.86
CA ALA A 83 6.97 -3.70 6.06
C ALA A 83 6.41 -3.07 7.34
N ALA A 84 6.37 -1.74 7.40
CA ALA A 84 5.90 -1.00 8.56
C ALA A 84 5.35 0.37 8.17
N VAL A 85 4.42 0.86 8.98
CA VAL A 85 3.86 2.20 8.88
C VAL A 85 3.82 2.79 10.28
N ASP A 86 4.40 3.96 10.45
CA ASP A 86 4.28 4.76 11.66
C ASP A 86 3.46 6.02 11.37
N MET A 87 2.73 6.49 12.37
CA MET A 87 1.95 7.71 12.30
C MET A 87 2.45 8.72 13.33
N GLN A 88 2.52 9.97 12.92
CA GLN A 88 2.77 11.11 13.81
C GLN A 88 1.53 12.00 13.84
N GLN A 89 1.21 12.49 15.04
CA GLN A 89 0.08 13.36 15.32
C GLN A 89 0.54 14.80 15.56
N GLY A 90 -0.02 15.74 14.81
CA GLY A 90 0.39 17.15 14.85
C GLY A 90 1.89 17.32 14.63
N ALA A 91 2.48 18.30 15.30
CA ALA A 91 3.92 18.55 15.30
C ALA A 91 4.65 17.85 16.48
N SER A 92 4.10 16.76 17.01
CA SER A 92 4.61 16.11 18.24
C SER A 92 6.03 15.53 18.13
N GLY A 93 6.56 15.34 16.93
CA GLY A 93 7.87 14.70 16.71
C GLY A 93 7.90 13.20 16.97
N SER A 94 6.84 12.63 17.57
CA SER A 94 6.77 11.24 18.00
C SER A 94 6.11 10.35 16.94
N TRP A 95 6.73 9.20 16.66
CA TRP A 95 6.23 8.20 15.70
C TRP A 95 5.58 7.04 16.45
N ILE A 96 4.30 6.80 16.16
CA ILE A 96 3.50 5.74 16.76
C ILE A 96 3.36 4.61 15.73
N PRO A 97 3.82 3.38 16.03
CA PRO A 97 3.71 2.27 15.09
C PRO A 97 2.24 1.89 14.88
N MET A 98 1.84 1.75 13.61
CA MET A 98 0.52 1.25 13.24
C MET A 98 0.53 -0.27 13.09
N GLN A 99 -0.62 -0.88 13.33
CA GLN A 99 -0.81 -2.31 13.17
C GLN A 99 -1.37 -2.62 11.78
N GLN A 100 -0.77 -3.57 11.06
CA GLN A 100 -1.38 -4.11 9.85
C GLN A 100 -2.68 -4.84 10.22
N SER A 101 -3.78 -4.48 9.54
CA SER A 101 -5.09 -5.11 9.69
C SER A 101 -5.27 -6.21 8.64
N TRP A 102 -5.97 -5.93 7.55
CA TRP A 102 -6.15 -6.83 6.41
C TRP A 102 -5.54 -6.21 5.15
N GLY A 103 -4.83 -7.00 4.35
CA GLY A 103 -4.17 -6.49 3.14
C GLY A 103 -3.19 -5.35 3.43
N ALA A 104 -3.34 -4.23 2.72
CA ALA A 104 -2.57 -3.00 2.89
C ALA A 104 -3.25 -1.96 3.80
N VAL A 105 -4.19 -2.39 4.66
CA VAL A 105 -4.83 -1.50 5.66
C VAL A 105 -4.00 -1.47 6.93
N TRP A 106 -3.65 -0.26 7.37
CA TRP A 106 -2.91 0.01 8.61
C TRP A 106 -3.82 0.74 9.59
N LYS A 107 -3.89 0.25 10.83
CA LYS A 107 -4.78 0.78 11.86
C LYS A 107 -4.04 1.22 13.12
N LEU A 108 -4.64 2.18 13.83
CA LEU A 108 -4.21 2.63 15.14
C LEU A 108 -5.42 2.79 16.07
N ASN A 109 -5.36 2.15 17.23
CA ASN A 109 -6.26 2.41 18.35
C ASN A 109 -5.52 3.34 19.32
N SER A 110 -5.88 4.62 19.32
CA SER A 110 -5.17 5.66 20.09
C SER A 110 -5.50 5.61 21.59
N GLY A 111 -6.69 5.12 21.96
CA GLY A 111 -7.18 5.14 23.35
C GLY A 111 -7.61 6.54 23.82
N SER A 112 -7.12 7.60 23.19
CA SER A 112 -7.56 9.00 23.33
C SER A 112 -7.93 9.61 21.98
N ALA A 113 -8.50 10.83 22.02
CA ALA A 113 -8.78 11.59 20.82
C ALA A 113 -7.50 11.82 20.00
N LEU A 114 -7.55 11.45 18.73
CA LEU A 114 -6.50 11.64 17.75
C LEU A 114 -6.26 13.14 17.55
N GLN A 115 -5.00 13.53 17.45
CA GLN A 115 -4.59 14.92 17.28
C GLN A 115 -4.07 15.15 15.85
N PRO A 116 -4.94 15.55 14.89
CA PRO A 116 -4.50 15.81 13.53
C PRO A 116 -3.74 17.16 13.43
N PRO A 117 -3.03 17.44 12.31
CA PRO A 117 -2.86 16.61 11.11
C PRO A 117 -2.05 15.34 11.35
N PHE A 118 -2.17 14.35 10.47
CA PHE A 118 -1.41 13.10 10.53
C PHE A 118 -0.35 13.05 9.45
N SER A 119 0.87 12.72 9.89
CA SER A 119 2.00 12.38 9.03
C SER A 119 2.26 10.89 9.09
N PHE A 120 2.74 10.29 8.00
CA PHE A 120 3.04 8.87 7.93
C PHE A 120 4.49 8.64 7.53
N ARG A 121 5.16 7.74 8.24
CA ARG A 121 6.46 7.19 7.85
C ARG A 121 6.24 5.77 7.36
N LEU A 122 6.51 5.56 6.08
CA LEU A 122 6.32 4.29 5.38
C LEU A 122 7.67 3.60 5.26
N THR A 123 7.75 2.33 5.61
CA THR A 123 8.96 1.52 5.44
C THR A 123 8.72 0.45 4.40
N SER A 124 9.49 0.50 3.32
CA SER A 124 9.41 -0.45 2.21
C SER A 124 9.67 -1.90 2.64
N GLY A 125 8.90 -2.83 2.09
CA GLY A 125 8.93 -4.25 2.45
C GLY A 125 10.16 -5.02 1.98
N LEU A 126 10.80 -4.59 0.89
CA LEU A 126 11.96 -5.28 0.32
C LEU A 126 13.27 -4.56 0.63
N SER A 127 13.36 -3.26 0.35
CA SER A 127 14.59 -2.48 0.54
C SER A 127 14.77 -1.88 1.92
N GLY A 128 13.70 -1.82 2.74
CA GLY A 128 13.72 -1.12 4.04
C GLY A 128 13.85 0.40 3.94
N LYS A 129 13.79 0.97 2.72
CA LYS A 129 13.79 2.42 2.52
C LYS A 129 12.58 3.04 3.19
N THR A 130 12.79 4.21 3.81
CA THR A 130 11.73 4.96 4.46
C THR A 130 11.30 6.18 3.65
N LEU A 131 10.00 6.45 3.61
CA LEU A 131 9.40 7.64 3.00
C LEU A 131 8.52 8.34 4.03
N VAL A 132 8.60 9.67 4.14
CA VAL A 132 7.77 10.45 5.06
C VAL A 132 6.78 11.32 4.28
N ALA A 133 5.50 11.05 4.45
CA ALA A 133 4.39 11.87 3.97
C ALA A 133 3.91 12.77 5.10
N THR A 134 4.28 14.06 5.04
CA THR A 134 4.02 15.02 6.12
C THR A 134 2.62 15.63 5.99
N ASN A 135 1.86 15.67 7.08
CA ASN A 135 0.55 16.31 7.21
C ASN A 135 -0.45 15.95 6.10
N VAL A 136 -0.38 14.71 5.59
CA VAL A 136 -1.19 14.28 4.44
C VAL A 136 -2.68 14.17 4.78
N ILE A 137 -3.03 13.79 6.02
CA ILE A 137 -4.41 13.84 6.51
C ILE A 137 -4.59 15.09 7.38
N PRO A 138 -5.43 16.05 6.97
CA PRO A 138 -5.55 17.35 7.64
C PRO A 138 -6.41 17.31 8.91
N ALA A 139 -6.48 18.43 9.66
CA ALA A 139 -7.30 18.55 10.87
C ALA A 139 -8.80 18.27 10.66
N GLY A 140 -9.37 18.70 9.53
CA GLY A 140 -10.79 18.50 9.19
C GLY A 140 -11.10 17.19 8.47
N TRP A 141 -10.26 16.16 8.65
CA TRP A 141 -10.41 14.89 7.93
C TRP A 141 -11.77 14.23 8.18
N GLN A 142 -12.23 13.44 7.20
CA GLN A 142 -13.50 12.73 7.27
C GLN A 142 -13.25 11.24 7.03
N ALA A 143 -13.96 10.39 7.77
CA ALA A 143 -13.95 8.95 7.52
C ALA A 143 -14.44 8.66 6.09
N GLY A 144 -13.85 7.66 5.42
CA GLY A 144 -14.16 7.34 4.02
C GLY A 144 -13.49 8.27 2.98
N SER A 145 -12.84 9.35 3.40
CA SER A 145 -12.17 10.27 2.48
C SER A 145 -10.79 9.78 2.03
N THR A 146 -10.34 10.32 0.90
CA THR A 146 -9.05 10.00 0.29
C THR A 146 -8.16 11.23 0.28
N TYR A 147 -6.90 11.08 0.67
CA TYR A 147 -5.90 12.14 0.74
C TYR A 147 -4.63 11.71 0.01
N THR A 148 -4.16 12.54 -0.91
CA THR A 148 -2.95 12.25 -1.69
C THR A 148 -1.79 13.05 -1.15
N SER A 149 -0.64 12.40 -0.97
CA SER A 149 0.60 13.09 -0.59
C SER A 149 1.25 13.77 -1.79
N THR A 150 2.39 14.41 -1.57
CA THR A 150 3.24 15.01 -2.61
C THR A 150 4.56 14.26 -2.78
N VAL A 151 4.62 13.02 -2.28
CA VAL A 151 5.84 12.22 -2.22
C VAL A 151 5.58 10.80 -2.70
N ASN A 152 6.61 10.22 -3.31
CA ASN A 152 6.65 8.81 -3.65
C ASN A 152 8.08 8.27 -3.55
N TYR A 153 8.24 6.95 -3.59
CA TYR A 153 9.55 6.33 -3.70
C TYR A 153 10.13 6.58 -5.09
N ASN A 154 11.41 6.94 -5.15
CA ASN A 154 12.12 7.05 -6.42
C ASN A 154 12.28 5.66 -7.05
N THR A 155 11.89 5.54 -8.32
CA THR A 155 12.03 4.34 -9.15
C THR A 155 13.26 4.39 -10.04
#